data_AF-A0A0B4BT39-F1
#
_entry.id   AF-A0A0B4BT39-F1
#
_cell.length_a   1.000
_cell.length_b   1.000
_cell.length_c   1.000
_cell.angle_alpha   90.00
_cell.angle_beta   90.00
_cell.angle_gamma   90.00
#
_symmetry.space_group_name_H-M   'P 1'
#
loop_
_entity.id
_entity.type
_entity.pdbx_description
1 polymer ?
#
loop_
_entity_poly.entity_id
_entity_poly.type
_entity_poly.pdbx_seq_one_letter_code
_entity_poly.pdbx_strand_id
1 'polypeptide(L)'
;MADQRAYLHTLVRGTVAKHFPGKQNCAAREIAEFWAGRELEDHEVDYGGFSRKMKGSREFSLNDVVALMSITGSRRIITVLQQMQDQMQTPLEPREALAAAAAKEAGEAVAAAIGTLDHSIVAKEAGDAEQAFRRIREQAEAALGQKGQG
;
A
#
# COMPACT_ATOMS: atom_id res chain seq x y z
N MET A 1 -12.23 4.32 -13.59
CA MET A 1 -11.85 4.55 -12.18
C MET A 1 -11.44 6.01 -12.06
N ALA A 2 -12.10 6.79 -11.20
CA ALA A 2 -11.63 8.15 -10.90
C ALA A 2 -10.19 8.04 -10.36
N ASP A 3 -9.28 8.88 -10.87
CA ASP A 3 -7.86 8.78 -10.57
C ASP A 3 -7.63 8.99 -9.07
N GLN A 4 -7.42 7.89 -8.36
CA GLN A 4 -7.24 7.84 -6.91
C GLN A 4 -6.07 8.73 -6.47
N ARG A 5 -5.07 8.91 -7.33
CA ARG A 5 -3.94 9.80 -7.08
C ARG A 5 -4.39 11.26 -7.09
N ALA A 6 -5.21 11.66 -8.06
CA ALA A 6 -5.76 13.02 -8.13
C ALA A 6 -6.64 13.34 -6.91
N TYR A 7 -7.39 12.34 -6.43
CA TYR A 7 -8.19 12.50 -5.22
C TYR A 7 -7.34 12.65 -3.96
N LEU A 8 -6.34 11.79 -3.76
CA LEU A 8 -5.39 11.91 -2.64
C LEU A 8 -4.67 13.27 -2.65
N HIS A 9 -4.21 13.69 -3.84
CA HIS A 9 -3.56 14.98 -4.03
C HIS A 9 -4.46 16.16 -3.62
N THR A 10 -5.75 16.08 -3.99
CA THR A 10 -6.77 17.07 -3.60
C THR A 10 -6.99 17.09 -2.08
N LEU A 11 -7.04 15.93 -1.42
CA LEU A 11 -7.19 15.84 0.03
C LEU A 11 -6.01 16.44 0.78
N VAL A 12 -4.78 16.18 0.32
CA VAL A 12 -3.58 16.75 0.91
C VAL A 12 -3.58 18.27 0.78
N ARG A 13 -3.89 18.81 -0.42
CA ARG A 13 -4.02 20.27 -0.63
C ARG A 13 -5.10 20.88 0.26
N GLY A 14 -6.24 20.22 0.40
CA GLY A 14 -7.31 20.65 1.31
C GLY A 14 -6.87 20.68 2.77
N THR A 15 -6.06 19.71 3.20
CA THR A 15 -5.50 19.65 4.55
C THR A 15 -4.55 20.82 4.80
N VAL A 16 -3.66 21.11 3.84
CA VAL A 16 -2.75 22.26 3.88
C VAL A 16 -3.53 23.57 3.92
N ALA A 17 -4.51 23.76 3.02
CA ALA A 17 -5.30 24.98 2.96
C ALA A 17 -6.10 25.24 4.26
N LYS A 18 -6.56 24.18 4.93
CA LYS A 18 -7.31 24.27 6.18
C LYS A 18 -6.43 24.66 7.37
N HIS A 19 -5.26 24.02 7.52
CA HIS A 19 -4.41 24.22 8.72
C HIS A 19 -3.38 25.33 8.53
N PHE A 20 -3.06 25.69 7.28
CA PHE A 20 -2.10 26.74 6.92
C PHE A 20 -2.74 27.75 5.94
N PRO A 21 -3.79 28.47 6.36
CA PRO A 21 -4.55 29.35 5.47
C PRO A 21 -3.67 30.47 4.91
N GLY A 22 -3.52 30.50 3.59
CA GLY A 22 -2.67 31.48 2.88
C GLY A 22 -1.17 31.34 3.14
N LYS A 23 -0.74 30.32 3.89
CA LYS A 23 0.63 30.16 4.40
C LYS A 23 1.24 28.82 3.99
N GLN A 24 1.22 28.52 2.70
CA GLN A 24 1.79 27.27 2.16
C GLN A 24 3.29 27.11 2.48
N ASN A 25 4.03 28.22 2.60
CA ASN A 25 5.43 28.20 3.00
C ASN A 25 5.61 27.73 4.45
N CYS A 26 4.69 28.07 5.36
CA CYS A 26 4.72 27.54 6.73
C CYS A 26 4.52 26.03 6.73
N ALA A 27 3.60 25.50 5.91
CA ALA A 27 3.42 24.07 5.77
C ALA A 27 4.69 23.38 5.23
N ALA A 28 5.35 23.98 4.23
CA ALA A 28 6.60 23.45 3.68
C ALA A 28 7.71 23.38 4.74
N ARG A 29 7.84 24.43 5.56
CA ARG A 29 8.84 24.52 6.63
C ARG A 29 8.56 23.50 7.73
N GLU A 30 7.34 23.45 8.23
CA GLU A 30 6.93 22.51 9.29
C GLU A 30 7.18 21.05 8.89
N ILE A 31 6.90 20.69 7.63
CA ILE A 31 7.21 19.34 7.11
C ILE A 31 8.72 19.09 7.09
N ALA A 32 9.52 20.07 6.68
CA ALA A 32 10.96 19.93 6.61
C ALA A 32 11.58 19.83 8.02
N GLU A 33 11.13 20.67 8.96
CA GLU A 33 11.55 20.67 10.36
C GLU A 33 11.11 19.40 11.10
N PHE A 34 9.93 18.86 10.79
CA PHE A 34 9.47 17.57 11.32
C PHE A 34 10.45 16.44 11.01
N TRP A 35 10.96 16.38 9.78
CA TRP A 35 11.93 15.35 9.40
C TRP A 35 13.36 15.66 9.83
N ALA A 36 13.74 16.94 9.91
CA ALA A 36 15.04 17.36 10.38
C ALA A 36 15.20 17.22 11.91
N GLY A 37 14.10 17.22 12.66
CA GLY A 37 14.09 17.19 14.12
C GLY A 37 14.65 18.46 14.77
N ARG A 38 14.78 19.55 13.99
CA ARG A 38 15.28 20.86 14.43
C ARG A 38 14.67 21.96 13.58
N GLU A 39 14.75 23.19 14.09
CA GLU A 39 14.49 24.37 13.27
C GLU A 39 15.49 24.45 12.11
N LEU A 40 14.97 24.83 10.95
CA LEU A 40 15.73 24.96 9.70
C LEU A 40 15.83 26.43 9.33
N GLU A 41 16.91 26.82 8.66
CA GLU A 41 16.98 28.13 8.01
C GLU A 41 16.22 28.13 6.68
N ASP A 42 15.84 29.32 6.19
CA ASP A 42 15.02 29.44 4.97
C ASP A 42 15.67 28.83 3.73
N HIS A 43 17.00 28.82 3.66
CA HIS A 43 17.73 28.25 2.52
C HIS A 43 17.76 26.70 2.55
N GLU A 44 17.45 26.09 3.69
CA GLU A 44 17.40 24.63 3.87
C GLU A 44 16.05 24.03 3.44
N VAL A 45 15.02 24.87 3.20
CA VAL A 45 13.65 24.43 2.89
C VAL A 45 13.35 24.53 1.39
N ASP A 46 12.92 23.43 0.77
CA ASP A 46 12.50 23.39 -0.65
C ASP A 46 11.08 23.97 -0.86
N TYR A 47 10.92 25.28 -0.63
CA TYR A 47 9.64 25.99 -0.85
C TYR A 47 9.16 25.88 -2.31
N GLY A 48 10.08 25.90 -3.27
CA GLY A 48 9.77 25.78 -4.69
C GLY A 48 9.20 24.41 -5.04
N GLY A 49 9.80 23.35 -4.51
CA GLY A 49 9.30 21.98 -4.63
C GLY A 49 7.93 21.80 -3.99
N PHE A 50 7.73 22.36 -2.80
CA PHE A 50 6.42 22.32 -2.14
C PHE A 50 5.36 23.10 -2.93
N SER A 51 5.71 24.27 -3.49
CA SER A 51 4.80 25.05 -4.36
C SER A 51 4.39 24.26 -5.60
N ARG A 52 5.32 23.53 -6.23
CA ARG A 52 5.00 22.63 -7.36
C ARG A 52 4.06 21.50 -6.94
N LYS A 53 4.25 20.93 -5.74
CA LYS A 53 3.29 19.96 -5.16
C LYS A 53 1.92 20.59 -4.98
N MET A 54 1.86 21.79 -4.41
CA MET A 54 0.64 22.57 -4.23
C MET A 54 0.01 23.06 -5.53
N LYS A 55 0.65 22.95 -6.70
CA LYS A 55 0.09 23.26 -8.02
C LYS A 55 -0.29 22.02 -8.83
N GLY A 56 0.10 20.83 -8.36
CA GLY A 56 -0.13 19.57 -9.08
C GLY A 56 0.91 19.24 -10.14
N SER A 57 1.96 20.05 -10.30
CA SER A 57 3.08 19.73 -11.20
C SER A 57 4.14 18.84 -10.56
N ARG A 58 3.99 18.53 -9.27
CA ARG A 58 4.75 17.52 -8.53
C ARG A 58 3.80 16.74 -7.63
N GLU A 59 4.08 15.47 -7.42
CA GLU A 59 3.28 14.62 -6.52
C GLU A 59 3.70 14.83 -5.05
N PHE A 60 2.74 14.70 -4.13
CA PHE A 60 3.03 14.55 -2.72
C PHE A 60 3.53 13.13 -2.46
N SER A 61 4.63 13.02 -1.72
CA SER A 61 5.16 11.74 -1.26
C SER A 61 4.41 11.29 0.00
N LEU A 62 4.54 9.99 0.32
CA LEU A 62 4.03 9.45 1.57
C LEU A 62 4.61 10.17 2.80
N ASN A 63 5.88 10.58 2.75
CA ASN A 63 6.53 11.31 3.83
C ASN A 63 5.90 12.69 4.09
N ASP A 64 5.45 13.37 3.03
CA ASP A 64 4.72 14.64 3.18
C ASP A 64 3.39 14.42 3.90
N VAL A 65 2.69 13.33 3.56
CA VAL A 65 1.41 12.97 4.17
C VAL A 65 1.59 12.63 5.64
N VAL A 66 2.57 11.79 5.98
CA VAL A 66 2.87 11.39 7.37
C VAL A 66 3.25 12.60 8.22
N ALA A 67 4.10 13.49 7.70
CA ALA A 67 4.46 14.71 8.40
C ALA A 67 3.23 15.59 8.62
N LEU A 68 2.43 15.87 7.57
CA LEU A 68 1.22 16.67 7.69
C LEU A 68 0.22 16.10 8.69
N MET A 69 0.05 14.78 8.72
CA MET A 69 -0.82 14.11 9.69
C MET A 69 -0.31 14.29 11.12
N SER A 70 1.00 14.20 11.32
CA SER A 70 1.63 14.37 12.64
C SER A 70 1.54 15.83 13.12
N ILE A 71 1.82 16.79 12.23
CA ILE A 71 1.78 18.24 12.53
C ILE A 71 0.34 18.71 12.80
N THR A 72 -0.62 18.26 11.99
CA THR A 72 -2.01 18.76 12.06
C THR A 72 -2.91 17.91 12.97
N GLY A 73 -2.46 16.72 13.39
CA GLY A 73 -3.30 15.73 14.07
C GLY A 73 -4.42 15.14 13.20
N SER A 74 -4.50 15.50 11.91
CA SER A 74 -5.58 15.10 11.02
C SER A 74 -5.42 13.66 10.54
N ARG A 75 -6.32 12.77 10.96
CA ARG A 75 -6.39 11.38 10.45
C ARG A 75 -7.19 11.22 9.17
N ARG A 76 -7.75 12.30 8.65
CA ARG A 76 -8.71 12.28 7.52
C ARG A 76 -8.14 11.60 6.27
N ILE A 77 -6.85 11.74 6.00
CA ILE A 77 -6.21 11.14 4.82
C ILE A 77 -6.18 9.60 4.95
N ILE A 78 -5.84 9.06 6.13
CA ILE A 78 -5.86 7.60 6.38
C ILE A 78 -7.28 7.06 6.31
N THR A 79 -8.26 7.72 6.94
CA THR A 79 -9.65 7.26 6.91
C THR A 79 -10.16 7.12 5.47
N VAL A 80 -9.79 8.05 4.60
CA VAL A 80 -10.19 7.99 3.20
C VAL A 80 -9.43 6.91 2.43
N LEU A 81 -8.14 6.71 2.69
CA LEU A 81 -7.37 5.60 2.11
C LEU A 81 -7.94 4.23 2.53
N GLN A 82 -8.34 4.07 3.79
CA GLN A 82 -9.01 2.86 4.29
C GLN A 82 -10.34 2.64 3.57
N GLN A 83 -11.18 3.67 3.46
CA GLN A 83 -12.44 3.58 2.72
C GLN A 83 -12.24 3.20 1.24
N MET A 84 -11.16 3.68 0.61
CA MET A 84 -10.83 3.32 -0.76
C MET A 84 -10.35 1.87 -0.88
N GLN A 85 -9.62 1.35 0.10
CA GLN A 85 -9.27 -0.08 0.18
C GLN A 85 -10.50 -0.95 0.40
N ASP A 86 -11.37 -0.56 1.32
CA ASP A 86 -12.61 -1.29 1.61
C ASP A 86 -13.55 -1.31 0.40
N GLN A 87 -13.56 -0.24 -0.41
CA GLN A 87 -14.30 -0.20 -1.68
C GLN A 87 -13.64 -1.01 -2.81
N MET A 88 -12.34 -1.31 -2.73
CA MET A 88 -11.66 -2.23 -3.66
C MET A 88 -11.82 -3.69 -3.26
N GLN A 89 -12.15 -3.98 -2.00
CA GLN A 89 -12.50 -5.32 -1.56
C GLN A 89 -13.92 -5.64 -2.01
N THR A 90 -14.08 -6.05 -3.27
CA THR A 90 -15.15 -7.00 -3.60
C THR A 90 -14.94 -8.20 -2.67
N PRO A 91 -15.95 -8.64 -1.88
CA PRO A 91 -15.80 -9.86 -1.10
C PRO A 91 -15.44 -10.98 -2.07
N LEU A 92 -14.21 -11.48 -1.98
CA LEU A 92 -13.81 -12.66 -2.72
C LEU A 92 -14.71 -13.79 -2.22
N GLU A 93 -15.42 -14.45 -3.12
CA GLU A 93 -16.15 -15.67 -2.77
C GLU A 93 -15.18 -16.61 -2.04
N PRO A 94 -15.61 -17.42 -1.05
CA PRO A 94 -14.73 -18.16 -0.14
C PRO A 94 -13.61 -18.96 -0.83
N ARG A 95 -13.85 -19.38 -2.07
CA ARG A 95 -12.89 -20.08 -2.94
C ARG A 95 -11.78 -19.18 -3.49
N GLU A 96 -12.11 -17.95 -3.88
CA GLU A 96 -11.16 -16.96 -4.36
C GLU A 96 -10.31 -16.39 -3.23
N ALA A 97 -10.89 -16.24 -2.03
CA ALA A 97 -10.15 -15.88 -0.82
C ALA A 97 -9.13 -16.97 -0.44
N LEU A 98 -9.52 -18.25 -0.53
CA LEU A 98 -8.61 -19.38 -0.30
C LEU A 98 -7.48 -19.42 -1.35
N ALA A 99 -7.81 -19.18 -2.62
CA ALA A 99 -6.84 -19.15 -3.70
C ALA A 99 -5.86 -17.99 -3.56
N ALA A 100 -6.33 -16.80 -3.17
CA ALA A 100 -5.49 -15.63 -2.92
C ALA A 100 -4.58 -15.82 -1.70
N ALA A 101 -5.10 -16.42 -0.62
CA ALA A 101 -4.30 -16.77 0.56
C ALA A 101 -3.21 -17.79 0.21
N ALA A 102 -3.55 -18.86 -0.51
CA ALA A 102 -2.60 -19.87 -0.96
C ALA A 102 -1.54 -19.29 -1.91
N ALA A 103 -1.92 -18.38 -2.82
CA ALA A 103 -0.98 -17.70 -3.71
C ALA A 103 -0.02 -16.77 -2.95
N LYS A 104 -0.52 -16.10 -1.91
CA LYS A 104 0.31 -15.25 -1.04
C LYS A 104 1.30 -16.07 -0.23
N GLU A 105 0.85 -17.14 0.42
CA GLU A 105 1.72 -18.04 1.19
C GLU A 105 2.79 -18.69 0.30
N ALA A 106 2.42 -19.12 -0.92
CA ALA A 106 3.37 -19.64 -1.89
C ALA A 106 4.39 -18.58 -2.33
N GLY A 107 3.97 -17.33 -2.54
CA GLY A 107 4.86 -16.23 -2.88
C GLY A 107 5.83 -15.87 -1.76
N GLU A 108 5.37 -15.89 -0.51
CA GLU A 108 6.21 -15.65 0.67
C GLU A 108 7.21 -16.79 0.91
N ALA A 109 6.79 -18.05 0.73
CA ALA A 109 7.67 -19.22 0.78
C ALA A 109 8.76 -19.14 -0.31
N VAL A 110 8.38 -18.81 -1.55
CA VAL A 110 9.34 -18.62 -2.65
C VAL A 110 10.30 -17.45 -2.38
N ALA A 111 9.82 -16.33 -1.85
CA ALA A 111 10.65 -15.20 -1.50
C ALA A 111 11.65 -15.54 -0.36
N ALA A 112 11.20 -16.30 0.64
CA ALA A 112 12.06 -16.81 1.71
C ALA A 112 13.11 -17.78 1.15
N ALA A 113 12.71 -18.70 0.28
CA ALA A 113 13.59 -19.66 -0.37
C ALA A 113 14.66 -18.95 -1.23
N ILE A 114 14.27 -17.95 -2.04
CA ILE A 114 15.20 -17.12 -2.82
C ILE A 114 16.17 -16.35 -1.92
N GLY A 115 15.70 -15.83 -0.78
CA GLY A 115 16.52 -15.09 0.18
C GLY A 115 17.58 -15.95 0.90
N THR A 116 17.40 -17.26 0.96
CA THR A 116 18.33 -18.19 1.64
C THR A 116 19.53 -18.65 0.80
N LEU A 117 19.56 -18.39 -0.51
CA LEU A 117 20.65 -18.75 -1.45
C LEU A 117 21.08 -20.24 -1.46
N ASP A 118 20.39 -21.13 -0.75
CA ASP A 118 20.63 -22.57 -0.74
C ASP A 118 19.65 -23.27 -1.70
N HIS A 119 20.12 -23.51 -2.93
CA HIS A 119 19.33 -24.14 -3.99
C HIS A 119 18.76 -25.51 -3.62
N SER A 120 19.31 -26.20 -2.61
CA SER A 120 18.80 -27.50 -2.15
C SER A 120 17.50 -27.37 -1.36
N ILE A 121 17.34 -26.28 -0.60
CA ILE A 121 16.12 -25.97 0.18
C ILE A 121 15.01 -25.53 -0.78
N VAL A 122 15.34 -24.66 -1.75
CA VAL A 122 14.38 -24.21 -2.78
C VAL A 122 13.84 -25.40 -3.59
N ALA A 123 14.71 -26.33 -4.00
CA ALA A 123 14.30 -27.50 -4.77
C ALA A 123 13.40 -28.45 -3.96
N LYS A 124 13.68 -28.60 -2.66
CA LYS A 124 12.86 -29.42 -1.77
C LYS A 124 11.48 -28.80 -1.53
N GLU A 125 11.42 -27.51 -1.21
CA GLU A 125 10.15 -26.81 -0.99
C GLU A 125 9.29 -26.73 -2.26
N ALA A 126 9.92 -26.54 -3.42
CA ALA A 126 9.22 -26.59 -4.71
C ALA A 126 8.63 -27.99 -4.98
N GLY A 127 9.37 -29.06 -4.66
CA GLY A 127 8.89 -30.43 -4.78
C GLY A 127 7.74 -30.75 -3.82
N ASP A 128 7.83 -30.28 -2.57
CA ASP A 128 6.78 -30.47 -1.56
C ASP A 128 5.50 -29.68 -1.95
N ALA A 129 5.65 -28.47 -2.49
CA ALA A 129 4.54 -27.67 -3.02
C ALA A 129 3.87 -28.34 -4.23
N GLU A 130 4.63 -28.92 -5.17
CA GLU A 130 4.06 -29.63 -6.32
C GLU A 130 3.23 -30.86 -5.88
N GLN A 131 3.72 -31.61 -4.88
CA GLN A 131 2.96 -32.73 -4.31
C GLN A 131 1.68 -32.28 -3.61
N ALA A 132 1.72 -31.15 -2.90
CA ALA A 132 0.53 -30.57 -2.26
C ALA A 132 -0.51 -30.15 -3.31
N PHE A 133 -0.10 -29.49 -4.39
CA PHE A 133 -0.97 -29.14 -5.50
C PHE A 133 -1.57 -30.36 -6.19
N ARG A 134 -0.79 -31.43 -6.37
CA ARG A 134 -1.27 -32.68 -6.98
C ARG A 134 -2.37 -33.34 -6.12
N ARG A 135 -2.20 -33.38 -4.79
CA ARG A 135 -3.22 -33.88 -3.86
C ARG A 135 -4.50 -33.04 -3.87
N ILE A 136 -4.39 -31.71 -3.91
CA ILE A 136 -5.55 -30.81 -4.00
C ILE A 136 -6.31 -31.05 -5.31
N ARG A 137 -5.59 -31.26 -6.42
CA ARG A 137 -6.20 -31.55 -7.72
C ARG A 137 -6.96 -32.89 -7.70
N GLU A 138 -6.34 -33.95 -7.17
CA GLU A 138 -6.97 -35.27 -7.04
C GLU A 138 -8.22 -35.24 -6.15
N GLN A 139 -8.18 -34.48 -5.03
CA GLN A 139 -9.34 -34.28 -4.16
C GLN A 139 -10.47 -33.50 -4.86
N ALA A 140 -10.11 -32.47 -5.64
CA ALA A 140 -11.09 -31.69 -6.41
C ALA A 140 -11.73 -32.52 -7.53
N GLU A 141 -10.95 -33.36 -8.22
CA GLU A 141 -11.44 -34.28 -9.25
C GLU A 141 -12.37 -35.36 -8.64
N ALA A 142 -12.01 -35.92 -7.48
CA ALA A 142 -12.86 -36.86 -6.75
C ALA A 142 -14.20 -36.25 -6.29
N ALA A 143 -14.17 -35.00 -5.81
CA ALA A 143 -15.37 -34.28 -5.40
C ALA A 143 -16.30 -33.93 -6.58
N LEU A 144 -15.74 -33.69 -7.77
CA LEU A 144 -16.52 -33.48 -9.00
C LEU A 144 -17.11 -34.79 -9.55
N GLY A 145 -16.39 -35.91 -9.44
CA GLY A 145 -16.87 -37.23 -9.83
C GLY A 145 -18.07 -37.74 -9.00
N GLN A 146 -18.13 -37.41 -7.71
CA GLN A 146 -19.26 -37.76 -6.84
C GLN A 146 -20.54 -36.95 -7.11
N LYS A 147 -20.42 -35.74 -7.69
CA LYS A 147 -21.57 -34.90 -8.06
C LYS A 147 -22.27 -35.33 -9.37
N GLY A 148 -21.72 -36.30 -10.10
CA GLY A 148 -22.26 -36.79 -11.38
C GLY A 148 -23.14 -38.05 -11.31
N GLN A 149 -23.40 -38.60 -10.12
CA GLN A 149 -24.22 -39.83 -9.94
C GLN A 149 -25.40 -39.65 -8.96
N GLY A 150 -25.79 -38.41 -8.66
CA GLY A 150 -26.99 -38.09 -7.86
C GLY A 150 -28.13 -37.58 -8.72
#